data_AF-A0A4R9KAA2-F1
#
_entry.id   AF-A0A4R9KAA2-F1
#
_cell.length_a   1.000
_cell.length_b   1.000
_cell.length_c   1.000
_cell.angle_alpha   90.00
_cell.angle_beta   90.00
_cell.angle_gamma   90.00
#
_symmetry.space_group_name_H-M   'P 1'
#
loop_
_entity.id
_entity.type
_entity.pdbx_description
1 polymer ?
#
loop_
_entity_poly.entity_id
_entity_poly.type
_entity_poly.pdbx_seq_one_letter_code
_entity_poly.pdbx_strand_id
1 'polypeptide(L)'
;MSLAQLLRDGTSESHTLAENNAFIRCFMKGVLEPKSYAKHLESFYFVYKAMEEALENGKDHPVLGKIRFPELYRKAQIEKDIAHFFAPGHSPIATPATEAYVNHIKEIANTSPELLVAHSYVRYLGDLSGGQILKRVAARALGIEGTSGLDFYEFPEIASPKDFKDKYRNVLDSLPFSDSEKQKIVEEANLVFKLNGDIFAELEETLISSIGKAKFDEVLASPARH
;
A
#
# COMPACT_ATOMS: atom_id res chain seq x y z
N MET A 1 -12.10 -15.94 17.44
CA MET A 1 -12.41 -14.79 16.57
C MET A 1 -12.05 -15.14 15.13
N SER A 2 -12.68 -14.50 14.15
CA SER A 2 -12.34 -14.69 12.74
C SER A 2 -11.05 -13.95 12.38
N LEU A 3 -10.34 -14.37 11.32
CA LEU A 3 -9.06 -13.76 10.96
C LEU A 3 -9.24 -12.31 10.50
N ALA A 4 -10.28 -12.02 9.72
CA ALA A 4 -10.57 -10.67 9.28
C ALA A 4 -10.84 -9.72 10.45
N GLN A 5 -11.54 -10.18 11.48
CA GLN A 5 -11.79 -9.39 12.69
C GLN A 5 -10.50 -9.18 13.50
N LEU A 6 -9.70 -10.23 13.68
CA LEU A 6 -8.40 -10.13 14.37
C LEU A 6 -7.44 -9.16 13.70
N LEU A 7 -7.36 -9.20 12.36
CA LEU A 7 -6.56 -8.26 11.59
C LEU A 7 -7.06 -6.82 11.75
N ARG A 8 -8.37 -6.60 11.66
CA ARG A 8 -8.95 -5.26 11.82
C ARG A 8 -8.63 -4.66 13.19
N ASP A 9 -8.88 -5.42 14.25
CA ASP A 9 -8.72 -4.92 15.61
C ASP A 9 -7.24 -4.83 15.99
N GLY A 10 -6.47 -5.88 15.65
CA GLY A 10 -5.06 -6.03 16.00
C GLY A 10 -4.11 -5.10 15.22
N THR A 11 -4.55 -4.45 14.15
CA THR A 11 -3.76 -3.44 13.43
C THR A 11 -4.34 -2.02 13.55
N SER A 12 -5.33 -1.80 14.42
CA SER A 12 -6.02 -0.50 14.53
C SER A 12 -5.08 0.63 14.97
N GLU A 13 -4.17 0.35 15.91
CA GLU A 13 -3.14 1.31 16.35
C GLU A 13 -2.14 1.61 15.23
N SER A 14 -1.62 0.57 14.56
CA SER A 14 -0.70 0.75 13.41
C SER A 14 -1.34 1.51 12.25
N HIS A 15 -2.63 1.29 11.98
CA HIS A 15 -3.38 2.07 11.01
C HIS A 15 -3.44 3.55 11.40
N THR A 16 -3.74 3.84 12.68
CA THR A 16 -3.76 5.20 13.21
C THR A 16 -2.38 5.87 13.12
N LEU A 17 -1.30 5.13 13.39
CA LEU A 17 0.06 5.63 13.23
C LEU A 17 0.40 5.94 11.76
N ALA A 18 -0.03 5.09 10.83
CA ALA A 18 0.16 5.32 9.40
C ALA A 18 -0.56 6.58 8.90
N GLU A 19 -1.79 6.85 9.36
CA GLU A 19 -2.51 8.10 9.05
C GLU A 19 -1.82 9.34 9.62
N ASN A 20 -1.07 9.18 10.72
CA ASN A 20 -0.34 10.25 11.38
C ASN A 20 1.10 10.44 10.86
N ASN A 21 1.58 9.57 9.96
CA ASN A 21 2.87 9.75 9.30
C ASN A 21 2.92 11.12 8.59
N ALA A 22 4.05 11.82 8.66
CA ALA A 22 4.14 13.20 8.21
C ALA A 22 3.94 13.34 6.70
N PHE A 23 4.48 12.41 5.90
CA PHE A 23 4.23 12.38 4.46
C PHE A 23 2.74 12.22 4.16
N ILE A 24 2.05 11.28 4.83
CA ILE A 24 0.61 11.05 4.66
C ILE A 24 -0.22 12.26 5.10
N ARG A 25 0.13 12.91 6.21
CA ARG A 25 -0.54 14.13 6.66
C ARG A 25 -0.39 15.28 5.67
N CYS A 26 0.80 15.47 5.10
CA CYS A 26 1.02 16.45 4.04
C CYS A 26 0.22 16.10 2.78
N PHE A 27 0.27 14.83 2.36
CA PHE A 27 -0.50 14.29 1.24
C PHE A 27 -1.98 14.61 1.41
N MET A 28 -2.60 14.24 2.54
CA MET A 28 -4.02 14.47 2.84
C MET A 28 -4.41 15.95 2.90
N LYS A 29 -3.45 16.84 3.17
CA LYS A 29 -3.66 18.30 3.13
C LYS A 29 -3.50 18.89 1.74
N GLY A 30 -3.20 18.08 0.73
CA GLY A 30 -2.96 18.50 -0.64
C GLY A 30 -1.58 19.11 -0.84
N VAL A 31 -0.65 18.89 0.09
CA VAL A 31 0.74 19.32 -0.03
C VAL A 31 1.52 18.16 -0.61
N LEU A 32 1.46 18.06 -1.94
CA LEU A 32 1.99 16.97 -2.72
C LEU A 32 2.61 17.54 -4.01
N GLU A 33 3.86 17.18 -4.26
CA GLU A 33 4.59 17.61 -5.46
C GLU A 33 4.72 16.44 -6.45
N PRO A 34 4.68 16.69 -7.78
CA PRO A 34 4.76 15.63 -8.78
C PRO A 34 5.95 14.69 -8.59
N LYS A 35 7.13 15.22 -8.27
CA LYS A 35 8.35 14.43 -8.04
C LYS A 35 8.24 13.51 -6.82
N SER A 36 7.71 14.02 -5.71
CA SER A 36 7.54 13.25 -4.48
C SER A 36 6.48 12.16 -4.64
N TYR A 37 5.40 12.48 -5.37
CA TYR A 37 4.37 11.52 -5.72
C TYR A 37 4.88 10.42 -6.65
N ALA A 38 5.65 10.79 -7.67
CA ALA A 38 6.23 9.83 -8.61
C ALA A 38 7.23 8.88 -7.92
N LYS A 39 8.08 9.39 -7.01
CA LYS A 39 8.95 8.52 -6.18
C LYS A 39 8.19 7.57 -5.28
N HIS A 40 7.08 8.02 -4.72
CA HIS A 40 6.18 7.16 -3.95
C HIS A 40 5.65 5.99 -4.79
N LEU A 41 5.26 6.25 -6.03
CA LEU A 41 4.84 5.22 -6.98
C LEU A 41 5.99 4.27 -7.35
N GLU A 42 7.22 4.75 -7.51
CA GLU A 42 8.39 3.88 -7.72
C GLU A 42 8.61 2.92 -6.55
N SER A 43 8.52 3.38 -5.30
CA SER A 43 8.60 2.50 -4.12
C SER A 43 7.51 1.45 -4.13
N PHE A 44 6.26 1.85 -4.41
CA PHE A 44 5.13 0.90 -4.47
C PHE A 44 5.27 -0.08 -5.62
N TYR A 45 5.79 0.33 -6.79
CA TYR A 45 6.04 -0.57 -7.92
C TYR A 45 6.79 -1.82 -7.49
N PHE A 46 7.90 -1.65 -6.76
CA PHE A 46 8.71 -2.77 -6.31
C PHE A 46 8.00 -3.66 -5.28
N VAL A 47 7.28 -3.05 -4.33
CA VAL A 47 6.53 -3.78 -3.30
C VAL A 47 5.42 -4.63 -3.93
N TYR A 48 4.59 -4.03 -4.79
CA TYR A 48 3.51 -4.76 -5.47
C TYR A 48 4.06 -5.80 -6.42
N LYS A 49 5.10 -5.48 -7.20
CA LYS A 49 5.75 -6.48 -8.06
C LYS A 49 6.21 -7.70 -7.27
N ALA A 50 6.92 -7.52 -6.16
CA ALA A 50 7.40 -8.62 -5.35
C ALA A 50 6.26 -9.45 -4.74
N MET A 51 5.22 -8.77 -4.22
CA MET A 51 4.05 -9.41 -3.64
C MET A 51 3.24 -10.20 -4.68
N GLU A 52 2.98 -9.61 -5.83
CA GLU A 52 2.22 -10.22 -6.93
C GLU A 52 2.97 -11.41 -7.52
N GLU A 53 4.28 -11.29 -7.76
CA GLU A 53 5.12 -12.41 -8.22
C GLU A 53 5.11 -13.56 -7.18
N ALA A 54 5.18 -13.26 -5.88
CA ALA A 54 5.09 -14.27 -4.83
C ALA A 54 3.72 -14.96 -4.79
N LEU A 55 2.62 -14.22 -4.96
CA LEU A 55 1.26 -14.77 -5.02
C LEU A 55 1.05 -15.65 -6.27
N GLU A 56 1.60 -15.25 -7.41
CA GLU A 56 1.56 -16.06 -8.64
C GLU A 56 2.37 -17.35 -8.52
N ASN A 57 3.58 -17.26 -7.97
CA ASN A 57 4.42 -18.43 -7.73
C ASN A 57 3.77 -19.40 -6.72
N GLY A 58 3.05 -18.85 -5.73
CA GLY A 58 2.31 -19.61 -4.73
C GLY A 58 0.90 -20.03 -5.13
N LYS A 59 0.50 -19.94 -6.41
CA LYS A 59 -0.88 -20.20 -6.84
C LYS A 59 -1.43 -21.58 -6.46
N ASP A 60 -0.57 -22.59 -6.39
CA ASP A 60 -0.94 -23.97 -6.03
C ASP A 60 -0.86 -24.23 -4.51
N HIS A 61 -0.41 -23.26 -3.72
CA HIS A 61 -0.38 -23.35 -2.26
C HIS A 61 -1.80 -23.21 -1.68
N PRO A 62 -2.20 -24.05 -0.70
CA PRO A 62 -3.59 -24.13 -0.20
C PRO A 62 -4.13 -22.83 0.41
N VAL A 63 -3.24 -21.93 0.84
CA VAL A 63 -3.58 -20.59 1.34
C VAL A 63 -3.48 -19.54 0.25
N LEU A 64 -2.34 -19.44 -0.46
CA LEU A 64 -2.05 -18.32 -1.36
C LEU A 64 -2.96 -18.36 -2.59
N GLY A 65 -3.24 -19.56 -3.11
CA GLY A 65 -4.20 -19.73 -4.20
C GLY A 65 -5.60 -19.21 -3.87
N LYS A 66 -5.98 -19.17 -2.59
CA LYS A 66 -7.29 -18.64 -2.14
C LYS A 66 -7.32 -17.12 -2.00
N ILE A 67 -6.19 -16.50 -1.65
CA ILE A 67 -6.08 -15.03 -1.52
C ILE A 67 -5.53 -14.36 -2.79
N ARG A 68 -5.26 -15.13 -3.84
CA ARG A 68 -4.83 -14.64 -5.13
C ARG A 68 -6.02 -14.05 -5.90
N PHE A 69 -6.11 -12.72 -5.89
CA PHE A 69 -7.09 -11.95 -6.65
C PHE A 69 -6.38 -11.08 -7.69
N PRO A 70 -6.18 -11.55 -8.93
CA PRO A 70 -5.54 -10.75 -9.99
C PRO A 70 -6.23 -9.41 -10.25
N GLU A 71 -7.54 -9.31 -10.00
CA GLU A 71 -8.30 -8.06 -10.07
C GLU A 71 -7.79 -6.98 -9.09
N LEU A 72 -7.03 -7.39 -8.07
CA LEU A 72 -6.34 -6.50 -7.14
C LEU A 72 -4.89 -6.17 -7.55
N TYR A 73 -4.34 -6.69 -8.64
CA TYR A 73 -2.93 -6.40 -8.96
C TYR A 73 -2.75 -4.95 -9.40
N ARG A 74 -1.71 -4.30 -8.85
CA ARG A 74 -1.41 -2.88 -9.02
C ARG A 74 -0.15 -2.63 -9.83
N LYS A 75 0.76 -3.60 -9.98
CA LYS A 75 2.01 -3.40 -10.74
C LYS A 75 1.76 -2.74 -12.10
N ALA A 76 0.82 -3.27 -12.88
CA ALA A 76 0.52 -2.76 -14.23
C ALA A 76 -0.06 -1.34 -14.21
N GLN A 77 -0.88 -1.00 -13.22
CA GLN A 77 -1.43 0.35 -13.03
C GLN A 77 -0.32 1.33 -12.63
N ILE A 78 0.58 0.92 -11.72
CA ILE A 78 1.72 1.74 -11.30
C ILE A 78 2.68 1.97 -12.47
N GLU A 79 2.90 0.98 -13.35
CA GLU A 79 3.71 1.15 -14.56
C GLU A 79 3.15 2.25 -15.48
N LYS A 80 1.83 2.36 -15.61
CA LYS A 80 1.18 3.45 -16.37
C LYS A 80 1.40 4.80 -15.71
N ASP A 81 1.25 4.89 -14.38
CA ASP A 81 1.48 6.13 -13.66
C ASP A 81 2.93 6.59 -13.74
N ILE A 82 3.90 5.66 -13.62
CA ILE A 82 5.31 5.97 -13.80
C ILE A 82 5.57 6.51 -15.21
N ALA A 83 4.96 5.92 -16.25
CA ALA A 83 5.07 6.43 -17.62
C ALA A 83 4.42 7.82 -17.82
N HIS A 84 3.50 8.23 -16.94
CA HIS A 84 2.91 9.56 -16.95
C HIS A 84 3.86 10.62 -16.37
N PHE A 85 4.56 10.31 -15.27
CA PHE A 85 5.41 11.29 -14.57
C PHE A 85 6.85 11.37 -15.08
N PHE A 86 7.34 10.33 -15.75
CA PHE A 86 8.73 10.24 -16.17
C PHE A 86 8.89 10.18 -17.69
N ALA A 87 10.07 10.56 -18.17
CA ALA A 87 10.41 10.44 -19.58
C ALA A 87 10.44 8.96 -20.04
N PRO A 88 10.16 8.68 -21.33
CA PRO A 88 10.29 7.33 -21.87
C PRO A 88 11.68 6.74 -21.60
N GLY A 89 11.73 5.48 -21.14
CA GLY A 89 12.97 4.79 -20.77
C GLY A 89 13.41 4.96 -19.30
N HIS A 90 12.66 5.73 -18.50
CA HIS A 90 12.87 5.78 -17.06
C HIS A 90 12.69 4.41 -16.42
N SER A 91 13.61 4.05 -15.53
CA SER A 91 13.55 2.81 -14.74
C SER A 91 13.30 3.16 -13.28
N PRO A 92 12.32 2.52 -12.61
CA PRO A 92 12.04 2.78 -11.20
C PRO A 92 13.28 2.58 -10.33
N ILE A 93 13.48 3.43 -9.31
CA ILE A 93 14.60 3.32 -8.37
C ILE A 93 14.06 2.99 -6.98
N ALA A 94 14.53 1.87 -6.40
CA ALA A 94 14.18 1.48 -5.05
C ALA A 94 14.98 2.30 -4.03
N THR A 95 14.32 2.75 -2.97
CA THR A 95 14.98 3.33 -1.79
C THR A 95 15.41 2.23 -0.81
N PRO A 96 16.29 2.49 0.15
CA PRO A 96 16.70 1.47 1.14
C PRO A 96 15.53 0.85 1.90
N ALA A 97 14.53 1.63 2.35
CA ALA A 97 13.33 1.07 2.98
C ALA A 97 12.47 0.25 2.01
N THR A 98 12.42 0.65 0.73
CA THR A 98 11.74 -0.13 -0.32
C THR A 98 12.43 -1.48 -0.51
N GLU A 99 13.76 -1.50 -0.60
CA GLU A 99 14.55 -2.73 -0.73
C GLU A 99 14.37 -3.64 0.50
N ALA A 100 14.39 -3.08 1.70
CA ALA A 100 14.14 -3.83 2.94
C ALA A 100 12.75 -4.50 2.91
N TYR A 101 11.71 -3.78 2.49
CA TYR A 101 10.37 -4.35 2.39
C TYR A 101 10.29 -5.45 1.32
N VAL A 102 10.88 -5.23 0.14
CA VAL A 102 10.92 -6.22 -0.94
C VAL A 102 11.69 -7.48 -0.52
N ASN A 103 12.81 -7.31 0.19
CA ASN A 103 13.60 -8.43 0.69
C ASN A 103 12.82 -9.24 1.72
N HIS A 104 12.09 -8.57 2.61
CA HIS A 104 11.21 -9.23 3.57
C HIS A 104 10.10 -10.05 2.88
N ILE A 105 9.43 -9.49 1.86
CA ILE A 105 8.45 -10.22 1.05
C ILE A 105 9.06 -11.48 0.44
N LYS A 106 10.26 -11.38 -0.14
CA LYS A 106 10.96 -12.51 -0.76
C LYS A 106 11.39 -13.55 0.28
N GLU A 107 11.80 -13.12 1.47
CA GLU A 107 12.16 -14.02 2.56
C GLU A 107 10.95 -14.85 2.98
N ILE A 108 9.84 -14.21 3.35
CA ILE A 108 8.65 -14.93 3.82
C ILE A 108 8.02 -15.78 2.71
N ALA A 109 8.10 -15.36 1.44
CA ALA A 109 7.61 -16.17 0.33
C ALA A 109 8.33 -17.53 0.24
N ASN A 110 9.57 -17.62 0.71
CA ASN A 110 10.36 -18.85 0.72
C ASN A 110 10.28 -19.62 2.05
N THR A 111 10.08 -18.94 3.18
CA THR A 111 10.18 -19.55 4.51
C THR A 111 8.84 -19.75 5.21
N SER A 112 7.87 -18.87 4.98
CA SER A 112 6.55 -18.84 5.64
C SER A 112 5.52 -18.17 4.73
N PRO A 113 5.22 -18.75 3.55
CA PRO A 113 4.45 -18.10 2.49
C PRO A 113 3.06 -17.63 2.96
N GLU A 114 2.43 -18.33 3.89
CA GLU A 114 1.14 -17.97 4.48
C GLU A 114 1.10 -16.57 5.11
N LEU A 115 2.25 -16.02 5.52
CA LEU A 115 2.36 -14.66 6.03
C LEU A 115 2.08 -13.59 4.96
N LEU A 116 2.14 -13.92 3.66
CA LEU A 116 1.72 -13.02 2.58
C LEU A 116 0.24 -12.62 2.68
N VAL A 117 -0.58 -13.35 3.44
CA VAL A 117 -1.95 -12.94 3.80
C VAL A 117 -1.96 -11.56 4.46
N ALA A 118 -1.00 -11.28 5.34
CA ALA A 118 -0.88 -9.99 6.02
C ALA A 118 -0.56 -8.85 5.03
N HIS A 119 0.36 -9.08 4.11
CA HIS A 119 0.75 -8.10 3.08
C HIS A 119 -0.41 -7.78 2.15
N SER A 120 -1.05 -8.83 1.62
CA SER A 120 -2.24 -8.71 0.78
C SER A 120 -3.37 -7.96 1.50
N TYR A 121 -3.60 -8.26 2.78
CA TYR A 121 -4.61 -7.57 3.59
C TYR A 121 -4.31 -6.08 3.75
N VAL A 122 -3.12 -5.72 4.27
CA VAL A 122 -2.80 -4.32 4.58
C VAL A 122 -2.76 -3.47 3.32
N ARG A 123 -2.15 -3.96 2.24
CA ARG A 123 -2.03 -3.23 0.97
C ARG A 123 -3.38 -3.11 0.27
N TYR A 124 -3.98 -4.22 -0.16
CA TYR A 124 -5.14 -4.16 -1.05
C TYR A 124 -6.42 -3.65 -0.36
N LEU A 125 -6.68 -4.00 0.91
CA LEU A 125 -7.85 -3.45 1.60
C LEU A 125 -7.66 -1.97 1.94
N GLY A 126 -6.43 -1.54 2.18
CA GLY A 126 -6.07 -0.13 2.31
C GLY A 126 -6.39 0.64 1.03
N ASP A 127 -5.94 0.13 -0.11
CA ASP A 127 -6.18 0.74 -1.43
C ASP A 127 -7.69 0.83 -1.76
N LEU A 128 -8.47 -0.23 -1.47
CA LEU A 128 -9.92 -0.26 -1.66
C LEU A 128 -10.73 0.56 -0.63
N SER A 129 -10.08 1.13 0.38
CA SER A 129 -10.75 1.89 1.45
C SER A 129 -10.33 3.35 1.42
N GLY A 130 -9.06 3.64 1.72
CA GLY A 130 -8.51 4.99 1.72
C GLY A 130 -8.09 5.49 0.33
N GLY A 131 -7.84 4.58 -0.61
CA GLY A 131 -7.28 4.92 -1.92
C GLY A 131 -8.14 5.91 -2.73
N GLN A 132 -9.47 5.85 -2.63
CA GLN A 132 -10.33 6.83 -3.33
C GLN A 132 -10.25 8.24 -2.74
N ILE A 133 -9.96 8.36 -1.44
CA ILE A 133 -9.70 9.67 -0.83
C ILE A 133 -8.34 10.17 -1.33
N LEU A 134 -7.30 9.32 -1.28
CA LEU A 134 -5.96 9.66 -1.75
C LEU A 134 -5.96 10.09 -3.22
N LYS A 135 -6.66 9.35 -4.09
CA LYS A 135 -6.87 9.68 -5.50
C LYS A 135 -7.40 11.09 -5.70
N ARG A 136 -8.48 11.46 -4.99
CA ARG A 136 -9.09 12.80 -5.10
C ARG A 136 -8.14 13.89 -4.63
N VAL A 137 -7.40 13.63 -3.56
CA VAL A 137 -6.43 14.59 -3.03
C VAL A 137 -5.26 14.76 -3.99
N ALA A 138 -4.72 13.67 -4.55
CA ALA A 138 -3.66 13.70 -5.56
C ALA A 138 -4.11 14.42 -6.84
N ALA A 139 -5.28 14.10 -7.37
CA ALA A 139 -5.85 14.76 -8.56
C ALA A 139 -5.90 16.28 -8.38
N ARG A 140 -6.41 16.73 -7.23
CA ARG A 140 -6.50 18.16 -6.90
C ARG A 140 -5.13 18.80 -6.71
N ALA A 141 -4.23 18.15 -5.96
CA ALA A 141 -2.92 18.72 -5.62
C ALA A 141 -2.00 18.83 -6.85
N LEU A 142 -2.08 17.85 -7.76
CA LEU A 142 -1.24 17.76 -8.95
C LEU A 142 -1.88 18.37 -10.22
N GLY A 143 -3.13 18.84 -10.13
CA GLY A 143 -3.86 19.39 -11.27
C GLY A 143 -4.14 18.37 -12.37
N ILE A 144 -4.33 17.09 -12.01
CA ILE A 144 -4.58 16.01 -12.98
C ILE A 144 -6.06 15.99 -13.35
N GLU A 145 -6.32 16.12 -14.65
CA GLU A 145 -7.64 15.88 -15.24
C GLU A 145 -7.73 14.44 -15.77
N GLY A 146 -8.75 13.69 -15.38
CA GLY A 146 -8.92 12.29 -15.76
C GLY A 146 -8.20 11.31 -14.82
N THR A 147 -7.69 10.21 -15.37
CA THR A 147 -7.11 9.09 -14.60
C THR A 147 -5.63 8.85 -14.84
N SER A 148 -5.04 9.41 -15.90
CA SER A 148 -3.62 9.22 -16.19
C SER A 148 -2.75 9.84 -15.11
N GLY A 149 -1.86 9.05 -14.52
CA GLY A 149 -1.10 9.44 -13.34
C GLY A 149 -1.82 9.16 -12.02
N LEU A 150 -2.98 8.51 -12.06
CA LEU A 150 -3.78 8.05 -10.90
C LEU A 150 -4.32 6.63 -11.09
N ASP A 151 -3.82 5.87 -12.09
CA ASP A 151 -4.25 4.52 -12.45
C ASP A 151 -4.09 3.55 -11.27
N PHE A 152 -3.11 3.76 -10.38
CA PHE A 152 -2.90 2.97 -9.15
C PHE A 152 -4.18 2.83 -8.30
N TYR A 153 -5.02 3.87 -8.27
CA TYR A 153 -6.24 3.88 -7.49
C TYR A 153 -7.45 3.32 -8.24
N GLU A 154 -7.27 2.88 -9.49
CA GLU A 154 -8.34 2.34 -10.33
C GLU A 154 -8.36 0.81 -10.30
N PHE A 155 -9.57 0.28 -10.10
CA PHE A 155 -9.83 -1.16 -10.03
C PHE A 155 -10.90 -1.52 -11.08
N PRO A 156 -10.57 -1.50 -12.37
CA PRO A 156 -11.56 -1.62 -13.45
C PRO A 156 -12.32 -2.96 -13.43
N GLU A 157 -11.72 -4.00 -12.87
CA GLU A 157 -12.31 -5.34 -12.75
C GLU A 157 -13.21 -5.49 -11.50
N ILE A 158 -13.25 -4.49 -10.62
CA ILE A 158 -14.02 -4.52 -9.38
C ILE A 158 -15.21 -3.54 -9.49
N ALA A 159 -16.39 -4.09 -9.79
CA ALA A 159 -17.61 -3.30 -9.93
C ALA A 159 -18.08 -2.64 -8.63
N SER A 160 -17.90 -3.33 -7.49
CA SER A 160 -18.31 -2.86 -6.16
C SER A 160 -17.19 -3.08 -5.15
N PRO A 161 -16.45 -2.02 -4.76
CA PRO A 161 -15.43 -2.12 -3.73
C PRO A 161 -15.98 -2.65 -2.40
N LYS A 162 -17.25 -2.35 -2.08
CA LYS A 162 -17.89 -2.85 -0.86
C LYS A 162 -18.03 -4.38 -0.91
N ASP A 163 -18.69 -4.90 -1.95
CA ASP A 163 -18.96 -6.33 -2.05
C ASP A 163 -17.66 -7.12 -2.23
N PHE A 164 -16.65 -6.54 -2.87
CA PHE A 164 -15.33 -7.13 -2.97
C PHE A 164 -14.63 -7.25 -1.61
N LYS A 165 -14.68 -6.20 -0.78
CA LYS A 165 -14.12 -6.26 0.57
C LYS A 165 -14.83 -7.31 1.44
N ASP A 166 -16.14 -7.47 1.27
CA ASP A 166 -16.90 -8.51 1.96
C ASP A 166 -16.51 -9.92 1.48
N LYS A 167 -16.36 -10.13 0.16
CA LYS A 167 -15.78 -11.36 -0.42
C LYS A 167 -14.39 -11.64 0.14
N TYR A 168 -13.51 -10.65 0.16
CA TYR A 168 -12.13 -10.80 0.65
C TYR A 168 -12.10 -11.23 2.12
N ARG A 169 -12.90 -10.59 2.99
CA ARG A 169 -12.98 -10.95 4.41
C ARG A 169 -13.54 -12.37 4.62
N ASN A 170 -14.56 -12.75 3.85
CA ASN A 170 -15.09 -14.12 3.91
C ASN A 170 -14.03 -15.16 3.51
N VAL A 171 -13.19 -14.84 2.52
CA VAL A 171 -12.06 -15.70 2.15
C VAL A 171 -11.06 -15.81 3.29
N LEU A 172 -10.63 -14.70 3.90
CA LEU A 172 -9.74 -14.73 5.07
C LEU A 172 -10.29 -15.62 6.18
N ASP A 173 -11.58 -15.48 6.48
CA ASP A 173 -12.24 -16.23 7.55
C ASP A 173 -12.42 -17.72 7.24
N SER A 174 -12.33 -18.10 5.96
CA SER A 174 -12.36 -19.50 5.52
C SER A 174 -10.99 -20.19 5.49
N LEU A 175 -9.90 -19.46 5.71
CA LEU A 175 -8.55 -20.02 5.70
C LEU A 175 -8.35 -20.93 6.93
N PRO A 176 -7.73 -22.12 6.77
CA PRO A 176 -7.67 -23.13 7.81
C PRO A 176 -6.55 -22.86 8.84
N PHE A 177 -6.50 -21.66 9.40
CA PHE A 177 -5.49 -21.27 10.40
C PHE A 177 -5.93 -21.61 11.82
N SER A 178 -5.02 -22.18 12.59
CA SER A 178 -5.07 -22.21 14.04
C SER A 178 -5.00 -20.80 14.63
N ASP A 179 -5.41 -20.64 15.89
CA ASP A 179 -5.36 -19.33 16.54
C ASP A 179 -3.92 -18.81 16.69
N SER A 180 -2.93 -19.69 16.81
CA SER A 180 -1.51 -19.28 16.83
C SER A 180 -1.05 -18.75 15.46
N GLU A 181 -1.45 -19.37 14.35
CA GLU A 181 -1.12 -18.88 13.01
C GLU A 181 -1.80 -17.54 12.71
N LYS A 182 -3.07 -17.38 13.12
CA LYS A 182 -3.75 -16.08 12.99
C LYS A 182 -3.00 -14.98 13.74
N GLN A 183 -2.49 -15.27 14.93
CA GLN A 183 -1.72 -14.29 15.70
C GLN A 183 -0.42 -13.89 14.98
N LYS A 184 0.31 -14.86 14.39
CA LYS A 184 1.49 -14.55 13.56
C LYS A 184 1.15 -13.67 12.35
N ILE A 185 0.01 -13.90 11.72
CA ILE A 185 -0.47 -13.07 10.61
C ILE A 185 -0.80 -11.65 11.07
N VAL A 186 -1.35 -11.46 12.27
CA VAL A 186 -1.60 -10.13 12.86
C VAL A 186 -0.29 -9.42 13.21
N GLU A 187 0.69 -10.14 13.75
CA GLU A 187 2.04 -9.62 14.02
C GLU A 187 2.72 -9.18 12.72
N GLU A 188 2.66 -10.00 11.69
CA GLU A 188 3.15 -9.67 10.36
C GLU A 188 2.42 -8.44 9.78
N ALA A 189 1.10 -8.34 9.95
CA ALA A 189 0.35 -7.19 9.45
C ALA A 189 0.80 -5.88 10.12
N ASN A 190 1.16 -5.92 11.41
CA ASN A 190 1.75 -4.76 12.10
C ASN A 190 3.15 -4.43 11.57
N LEU A 191 3.98 -5.45 11.27
CA LEU A 191 5.27 -5.25 10.61
C LEU A 191 5.09 -4.62 9.22
N VAL A 192 4.09 -5.05 8.46
CA VAL A 192 3.74 -4.46 7.17
C VAL A 192 3.43 -2.96 7.32
N PHE A 193 2.64 -2.54 8.31
CA PHE A 193 2.43 -1.11 8.57
C PHE A 193 3.73 -0.36 8.87
N LYS A 194 4.64 -0.96 9.66
CA LYS A 194 5.95 -0.37 9.94
C LYS A 194 6.78 -0.21 8.66
N LEU A 195 6.89 -1.26 7.83
CA LEU A 195 7.64 -1.23 6.57
C LEU A 195 7.09 -0.17 5.61
N ASN A 196 5.78 0.01 5.57
CA ASN A 196 5.14 1.11 4.82
C ASN A 196 5.49 2.49 5.42
N GLY A 197 5.46 2.61 6.74
CA GLY A 197 5.89 3.81 7.45
C GLY A 197 7.34 4.20 7.16
N ASP A 198 8.25 3.22 7.11
CA ASP A 198 9.67 3.42 6.81
C ASP A 198 9.86 3.97 5.38
N ILE A 199 9.11 3.46 4.38
CA ILE A 199 9.09 4.05 3.02
C ILE A 199 8.61 5.51 3.06
N PHE A 200 7.52 5.79 3.78
CA PHE A 200 7.00 7.15 3.86
C PHE A 200 7.99 8.11 4.53
N ALA A 201 8.70 7.67 5.56
CA ALA A 201 9.73 8.45 6.23
C ALA A 201 10.88 8.85 5.28
N GLU A 202 11.34 7.95 4.41
CA GLU A 202 12.36 8.29 3.39
C GLU A 202 11.83 9.29 2.35
N LEU A 203 10.52 9.24 2.03
CA LEU A 203 9.89 10.18 1.11
C LEU A 203 9.70 11.57 1.72
N GLU A 204 9.68 11.70 3.06
CA GLU A 204 9.60 12.99 3.76
C GLU A 204 10.75 13.91 3.36
N GLU A 205 11.98 13.41 3.25
CA GLU A 205 13.13 14.22 2.83
C GLU A 205 12.96 14.79 1.42
N THR A 206 12.41 13.99 0.50
CA THR A 206 12.12 14.46 -0.86
C THR A 206 11.05 15.54 -0.84
N LEU A 207 10.02 15.38 -0.01
CA LEU A 207 8.97 16.38 0.14
C LEU A 207 9.50 17.68 0.76
N ILE A 208 10.26 17.60 1.85
CA ILE A 208 10.91 18.74 2.51
C ILE A 208 11.81 19.49 1.54
N SER A 209 12.61 18.77 0.73
CA SER A 209 13.46 19.40 -0.30
C SER A 209 12.65 20.12 -1.37
N SER A 210 11.40 19.74 -1.60
CA SER A 210 10.55 20.33 -2.65
C SER A 210 9.74 21.53 -2.15
N ILE A 211 9.14 21.44 -0.95
CA ILE A 211 8.26 22.49 -0.40
C ILE A 211 8.94 23.41 0.63
N GLY A 212 10.13 23.03 1.09
CA GLY A 212 10.87 23.70 2.17
C GLY A 212 10.41 23.29 3.57
N LYS A 213 11.36 23.24 4.50
CA LYS A 213 11.14 22.79 5.90
C LYS A 213 10.08 23.63 6.64
N ALA A 214 10.08 24.95 6.45
CA ALA A 214 9.10 25.84 7.09
C ALA A 214 7.65 25.50 6.69
N LYS A 215 7.40 25.23 5.40
CA LYS A 215 6.06 24.85 4.93
C LYS A 215 5.66 23.48 5.43
N PHE A 216 6.59 22.53 5.43
CA PHE A 216 6.38 21.21 5.98
C PHE A 216 5.96 21.28 7.47
N ASP A 217 6.68 22.05 8.29
CA ASP A 217 6.39 22.20 9.71
C ASP A 217 5.05 22.91 9.96
N GLU A 218 4.72 23.94 9.18
CA GLU A 218 3.40 24.63 9.23
C GLU A 218 2.24 23.64 9.01
N VAL A 219 2.38 22.76 8.02
CA VAL A 219 1.38 21.75 7.67
C VAL A 219 1.22 20.74 8.80
N LEU A 220 2.31 20.32 9.45
CA LEU A 220 2.27 19.36 10.56
C LEU A 220 1.77 19.96 11.88
N ALA A 221 1.96 21.27 12.10
CA ALA A 221 1.46 21.96 13.30
C ALA A 221 -0.08 22.07 13.31
N SER A 222 -0.70 22.11 12.14
CA SER A 222 -2.16 22.15 12.03
C SER A 222 -2.78 20.77 12.32
N PRO A 223 -3.94 20.66 13.01
CA PRO A 223 -4.58 19.37 13.30
C PRO A 223 -4.86 18.55 12.03
N ALA A 224 -4.98 17.23 12.19
CA ALA A 224 -5.39 16.34 11.10
C ALA A 224 -6.82 16.73 10.64
N ARG A 225 -7.07 16.68 9.33
CA ARG A 225 -8.44 16.79 8.82
C ARG A 225 -9.07 15.40 8.95
N HIS A 226 -10.07 15.26 9.81
CA HIS A 226 -10.92 14.07 9.88
C HIS A 226 -11.93 14.07 8.73
#